data_AF-A0A359H5S0-F1
#
_entry.id   AF-A0A359H5S0-F1
#
_cell.length_a   1.000
_cell.length_b   1.000
_cell.length_c   1.000
_cell.angle_alpha   90.00
_cell.angle_beta   90.00
_cell.angle_gamma   90.00
#
_symmetry.space_group_name_H-M   'P 1'
#
loop_
_entity.id
_entity.type
_entity.pdbx_description
1 polymer ?
#
loop_
_entity_poly.entity_id
_entity_poly.type
_entity_poly.pdbx_seq_one_letter_code
_entity_poly.pdbx_strand_id
1 'polypeptide(L)' 'MNIIILQQAFEELKDAIAYYEEQQSGLGLKFKEEADQHINWILSNPTVPRLRKRSYRRVNLRVFPYYIAYIIRGEIL' A
#
# COMPACT_ATOMS: atom_id res chain seq x y z
N MET A 1 -7.25 -13.34 6.59
CA MET A 1 -6.09 -12.54 7.01
C MET A 1 -6.59 -11.15 7.37
N ASN A 2 -6.24 -10.63 8.54
CA ASN A 2 -6.65 -9.30 8.96
C ASN A 2 -5.62 -8.25 8.50
N ILE A 3 -6.07 -7.08 8.05
CA ILE A 3 -5.18 -5.95 7.75
C ILE A 3 -5.30 -4.94 8.87
N ILE A 4 -4.15 -4.47 9.34
CA ILE A 4 -4.06 -3.27 10.17
C ILE A 4 -3.31 -2.23 9.36
N ILE A 5 -4.01 -1.16 8.98
CA ILE A 5 -3.39 0.02 8.38
C ILE A 5 -2.97 0.94 9.52
N LEU A 6 -1.69 1.28 9.60
CA LEU A 6 -1.21 2.25 10.58
C LEU A 6 -1.79 3.63 10.28
N GLN A 7 -2.11 4.41 11.30
CA GLN A 7 -2.65 5.76 11.12
C GLN A 7 -1.77 6.61 10.18
N GLN A 8 -0.45 6.53 10.36
CA GLN A 8 0.51 7.25 9.51
C GLN A 8 0.40 6.83 8.04
N ALA A 9 0.28 5.52 7.75
CA ALA A 9 0.12 5.03 6.39
C ALA A 9 -1.23 5.43 5.78
N PHE A 10 -2.27 5.55 6.61
CA PHE A 10 -3.58 6.01 6.16
C PHE A 10 -3.57 7.50 5.82
N GLU A 11 -2.93 8.34 6.63
CA GLU A 11 -2.77 9.77 6.31
C GLU A 11 -1.88 9.98 5.08
N GLU A 12 -0.76 9.24 4.95
CA GLU A 12 0.09 9.29 3.75
C GLU A 12 -0.70 8.91 2.47
N LEU A 13 -1.59 7.91 2.55
CA LEU A 13 -2.47 7.53 1.45
C LEU A 13 -3.47 8.66 1.12
N LYS A 14 -4.09 9.28 2.13
CA LYS A 14 -5.03 10.39 1.93
C LYS A 14 -4.36 11.61 1.32
N ASP A 15 -3.18 11.97 1.80
CA ASP A 15 -2.41 13.11 1.29
C ASP A 15 -2.02 12.89 -0.17
N ALA A 16 -1.59 11.68 -0.54
CA ALA A 16 -1.27 11.34 -1.93
C ALA A 16 -2.52 11.39 -2.84
N ILE A 17 -3.67 10.90 -2.37
CA ILE A 17 -4.94 10.97 -3.10
C ILE A 17 -5.33 12.43 -3.35
N ALA A 18 -5.29 13.27 -2.30
CA ALA A 18 -5.62 14.69 -2.40
C ALA A 18 -4.66 15.43 -3.35
N TYR A 19 -3.35 15.20 -3.21
CA TYR A 19 -2.34 15.78 -4.08
C TYR A 19 -2.60 15.48 -5.56
N TYR A 20 -2.84 14.21 -5.90
CA TYR A 20 -3.07 13.83 -7.29
C TYR A 20 -4.40 14.36 -7.84
N GLU A 21 -5.45 14.40 -7.02
CA GLU A 21 -6.73 15.00 -7.42
C GLU A 21 -6.60 16.49 -7.73
N GLU A 22 -5.80 17.22 -6.94
CA GLU A 22 -5.48 18.63 -7.20
C GLU A 22 -4.68 18.83 -8.49
N GLN A 23 -3.79 17.89 -8.85
CA GLN A 23 -3.02 17.99 -10.10
C GLN A 23 -3.91 17.78 -11.34
N GLN A 24 -4.82 16.81 -11.28
CA GLN A 24 -5.76 16.54 -12.37
C GLN A 24 -6.98 15.82 -11.81
N SER A 25 -8.17 16.33 -12.14
CA SER A 25 -9.42 15.70 -11.71
C SER A 25 -9.49 14.22 -12.14
N GLY A 26 -9.84 13.36 -11.18
CA GLY A 26 -9.92 11.90 -11.32
C GLY A 26 -8.58 11.19 -11.14
N LEU A 27 -7.45 11.90 -11.02
CA LEU A 27 -6.15 11.26 -10.84
C LEU A 27 -5.97 10.74 -9.40
N GLY A 28 -6.56 11.39 -8.40
CA GLY A 28 -6.59 10.90 -7.03
C GLY A 28 -7.38 9.60 -6.89
N LEU A 29 -8.51 9.49 -7.62
CA LEU A 29 -9.28 8.25 -7.70
C LEU A 29 -8.44 7.12 -8.33
N LYS A 30 -7.74 7.38 -9.44
CA LYS A 30 -6.86 6.40 -10.08
C LYS A 30 -5.74 5.93 -9.14
N PHE A 31 -5.17 6.85 -8.36
CA PHE A 31 -4.16 6.51 -7.33
C PHE A 31 -4.74 5.54 -6.29
N LYS A 32 -5.92 5.88 -5.74
CA LYS A 32 -6.62 5.04 -4.77
C LYS A 32 -6.91 3.64 -5.33
N GLU A 33 -7.44 3.56 -6.55
CA GLU A 33 -7.77 2.28 -7.19
C GLU A 33 -6.53 1.41 -7.40
N GLU A 34 -5.41 1.99 -7.84
CA GLU A 34 -4.17 1.25 -7.97
C GLU A 34 -3.65 0.77 -6.60
N ALA A 35 -3.70 1.61 -5.56
CA ALA A 35 -3.30 1.22 -4.22
C ALA A 35 -4.16 0.05 -3.69
N ASP A 36 -5.48 0.14 -3.83
CA ASP A 36 -6.43 -0.91 -3.42
C ASP A 36 -6.18 -2.23 -4.15
N GLN A 37 -5.90 -2.19 -5.46
CA GLN A 37 -5.54 -3.39 -6.23
C GLN A 37 -4.29 -4.07 -5.68
N HIS A 38 -3.25 -3.30 -5.35
CA HIS A 38 -2.02 -3.84 -4.79
C HIS A 38 -2.21 -4.35 -3.35
N ILE A 39 -3.03 -3.69 -2.53
CA ILE A 39 -3.39 -4.17 -1.18
C ILE A 39 -4.10 -5.53 -1.27
N ASN A 40 -5.09 -5.65 -2.15
CA ASN A 40 -5.83 -6.91 -2.36
C ASN A 40 -4.92 -8.03 -2.89
N TRP A 41 -3.98 -7.70 -3.78
CA TRP A 41 -2.99 -8.65 -4.25
C TRP A 41 -2.04 -9.09 -3.12
N ILE A 42 -1.57 -8.16 -2.27
CA ILE A 42 -0.74 -8.46 -1.09
C ILE A 42 -1.49 -9.39 -0.14
N LEU A 43 -2.78 -9.17 0.09
CA LEU A 43 -3.60 -10.06 0.92
C LEU A 43 -3.66 -11.49 0.40
N SER A 44 -3.68 -11.65 -0.91
CA SER A 44 -3.72 -12.97 -1.54
C SER A 44 -2.33 -13.60 -1.63
N ASN A 45 -1.26 -12.79 -1.61
CA ASN A 45 0.12 -13.19 -1.89
C ASN A 45 1.14 -12.58 -0.89
N PRO A 46 0.93 -12.68 0.44
CA PRO A 46 1.67 -11.88 1.42
C PRO A 46 3.16 -12.23 1.49
N THR A 47 3.54 -13.45 1.10
CA THR A 47 4.93 -13.93 1.19
C THR A 47 5.70 -13.84 -0.13
N VAL A 48 5.02 -13.52 -1.25
CA VAL A 48 5.63 -13.45 -2.59
C VAL A 48 6.66 -12.33 -2.71
N PRO A 49 6.41 -11.08 -2.27
CA PRO A 49 7.41 -10.01 -2.36
C PRO A 49 8.60 -10.31 -1.45
N ARG A 50 9.83 -10.22 -1.98
CA ARG A 50 11.06 -10.53 -1.22
C ARG A 50 11.11 -9.83 0.15
N LEU A 51 11.43 -10.59 1.20
CA LEU A 51 11.74 -10.06 2.53
C LEU A 51 13.02 -9.22 2.50
N ARG A 52 12.95 -7.99 2.98
CA ARG A 52 14.07 -7.03 3.03
C ARG A 52 14.69 -6.98 4.43
N LYS A 53 15.87 -6.35 4.52
CA LYS A 53 16.50 -6.01 5.80
C LYS A 53 15.50 -5.23 6.66
N ARG A 54 15.49 -5.43 7.99
CA ARG A 54 14.46 -4.92 8.92
C ARG A 54 13.09 -5.62 8.82
N SER A 55 13.04 -6.84 8.28
CA SER A 55 11.88 -7.74 8.35
C SER A 55 10.59 -7.19 7.74
N TYR A 56 10.69 -6.41 6.66
CA TYR A 56 9.54 -5.89 5.92
C TYR A 56 9.54 -6.33 4.47
N ARG A 57 8.36 -6.26 3.84
CA ARG A 57 8.12 -6.51 2.42
C ARG A 57 7.62 -5.23 1.78
N ARG A 58 7.82 -5.09 0.47
CA ARG A 58 7.22 -3.98 -0.29
C ARG A 58 6.79 -4.41 -1.68
N VAL A 59 5.75 -3.76 -2.19
CA VAL A 59 5.30 -3.86 -3.59
C VAL A 59 5.24 -2.46 -4.16
N ASN A 60 5.92 -2.24 -5.29
CA ASN A 60 5.83 -0.96 -5.99
C ASN A 60 4.50 -0.88 -6.72
N LEU A 61 3.89 0.31 -6.73
CA LEU A 61 2.81 0.61 -7.65
C LEU A 61 3.37 0.61 -9.09
N ARG A 62 2.50 0.39 -10.07
CA ARG A 62 2.85 0.28 -11.48
C ARG A 62 2.85 1.64 -12.17
N VAL A 63 1.87 2.49 -11.88
CA VAL A 63 1.69 3.81 -12.53
C VAL A 63 2.28 4.91 -11.67
N PHE A 64 1.99 4.90 -10.37
CA PHE A 64 2.44 5.95 -9.47
C PHE A 64 3.81 5.63 -8.84
N PRO A 65 4.65 6.65 -8.55
CA PRO A 65 6.00 6.49 -8.01
C PRO A 65 6.01 6.16 -6.50
N TYR A 66 5.13 5.25 -6.06
CA TYR A 66 4.93 4.85 -4.67
C TYR A 66 5.14 3.34 -4.50
N TYR A 67 5.27 2.91 -3.24
CA TYR A 67 5.24 1.50 -2.90
C TYR A 67 4.49 1.30 -1.59
N ILE A 68 3.88 0.12 -1.44
CA ILE A 68 3.24 -0.30 -0.20
C ILE A 68 4.27 -1.13 0.59
N ALA A 69 4.68 -0.64 1.76
CA ALA A 69 5.48 -1.40 2.70
C ALA A 69 4.58 -2.05 3.76
N TYR A 70 4.86 -3.32 4.09
CA TYR A 70 4.11 -4.05 5.09
C TYR A 70 4.97 -5.09 5.81
N ILE A 71 4.47 -5.54 6.95
CA ILE A 71 4.99 -6.68 7.71
C ILE A 71 3.88 -7.71 7.86
N ILE A 72 4.24 -8.99 7.89
CA ILE A 72 3.32 -10.04 8.32
C ILE A 72 3.54 -10.22 9.81
N ARG A 73 2.50 -9.99 10.61
CA ARG A 73 2.49 -10.37 12.03
C ARG A 73 1.78 -11.71 12.15
N GLY A 74 2.47 -12.72 12.67
CA GLY A 74 1.85 -13.96 13.13
C GLY A 74 1.35 -13.78 14.56
N GLU A 75 0.28 -14.51 14.93
CA GLU A 75 -0.12 -14.68 16.32
C GLU A 75 1.11 -15.13 17.12
N ILE A 76 1.38 -14.42 18.21
CA ILE A 76 2.35 -14.87 19.20
C ILE A 76 1.84 -16.23 19.68
N LEU A 77 2.56 -17.32 19.36
CA LEU A 77 2.33 -18.63 19.98
C LEU A 77 2.43 -18.53 21.50
#